data_AF-A0A931BM99-F1
#
_entry.id   AF-A0A931BM99-F1
#
_cell.length_a   1.000
_cell.length_b   1.000
_cell.length_c   1.000
_cell.angle_alpha   90.00
_cell.angle_beta   90.00
_cell.angle_gamma   90.00
#
_symmetry.space_group_name_H-M   'P 1'
#
loop_
_entity.id
_entity.type
_entity.pdbx_description
1 polymer ?
#
loop_
_entity_poly.entity_id
_entity_poly.type
_entity_poly.pdbx_seq_one_letter_code
_entity_poly.pdbx_strand_id
1 'polypeptide(L)'
;MNEKPQPQSGTKRPVSPPRIPLPVGAWDCHAHVFGPFDKFPVLAERRYDPPLAPAEDYLAMLDTVGFENGVIVHASAKGFDMSNVADALARRADRLIGVAVVSRDADDAEFEKLHQQGFRAVRFTENGGHVGRSPGTLYFDDLDKMAPKLRELGWHAQVWGRCDLIMGNSAALANYDIPIMFDHLGYAETEKGVGDTTFQSFLEWLPAGDFWVKTTPIRISKAAPDYPEAKPFYEALLKAVPDRIVFGSDWPYLSLDESPPDVGHLIDLLDEWTGDETLRQKIFVDNPLAFYRR
;
A
#
# COMPACT_ATOMS: atom_id res chain seq x y z
N MET A 1 8.47 29.34 -17.53
CA MET A 1 8.38 28.20 -16.62
C MET A 1 8.43 26.96 -17.48
N ASN A 2 9.46 26.13 -17.34
CA ASN A 2 9.57 24.90 -18.13
C ASN A 2 8.61 23.87 -17.53
N GLU A 3 7.42 23.72 -18.12
CA GLU A 3 6.53 22.61 -17.78
C GLU A 3 7.27 21.29 -18.03
N LYS A 4 7.34 20.42 -17.01
CA LYS A 4 7.83 19.06 -17.21
C LYS A 4 6.92 18.38 -18.25
N PRO A 5 7.46 17.70 -19.28
CA PRO A 5 6.64 17.00 -20.26
C PRO A 5 5.69 16.00 -19.58
N GLN A 6 4.55 15.72 -20.20
CA GLN A 6 3.66 14.65 -19.72
C GLN A 6 4.42 13.32 -19.70
N PRO A 7 4.22 12.46 -18.69
CA PRO A 7 4.88 11.16 -18.63
C PRO A 7 4.54 10.36 -19.89
N GLN A 8 5.57 9.89 -20.61
CA GLN A 8 5.39 9.11 -21.82
C GLN A 8 4.85 7.71 -21.49
N SER A 9 4.18 7.07 -22.46
CA SER A 9 3.68 5.70 -22.36
C SER A 9 4.82 4.76 -21.95
N GLY A 10 4.82 4.34 -20.68
CA GLY A 10 5.78 3.37 -20.18
C GLY A 10 5.63 2.02 -20.88
N THR A 11 6.69 1.21 -20.83
CA THR A 11 6.60 -0.21 -21.15
C THR A 11 5.55 -0.86 -20.24
N LYS A 12 4.69 -1.72 -20.81
CA LYS A 12 3.73 -2.50 -20.01
C LYS A 12 4.49 -3.24 -18.91
N ARG A 13 4.00 -3.12 -17.68
CA ARG A 13 4.58 -3.85 -16.54
C ARG A 13 4.41 -5.36 -16.73
N PRO A 14 5.41 -6.18 -16.37
CA PRO A 14 5.29 -7.62 -16.51
C PRO A 14 4.23 -8.16 -15.54
N VAL A 15 3.37 -9.01 -16.07
CA VAL A 15 2.32 -9.70 -15.34
C VAL A 15 2.19 -11.10 -15.92
N SER A 16 2.40 -12.12 -15.08
CA SER A 16 2.17 -13.51 -15.41
C SER A 16 1.23 -14.16 -14.38
N PRO A 17 0.47 -15.20 -14.76
CA PRO A 17 -0.26 -16.01 -13.78
C PRO A 17 0.71 -16.71 -12.81
N PRO A 18 0.39 -16.81 -11.51
CA PRO A 18 1.22 -17.53 -10.54
C PRO A 18 1.19 -19.05 -10.83
N ARG A 19 2.21 -19.80 -10.37
CA ARG A 19 2.27 -21.27 -10.59
C ARG A 19 1.12 -21.98 -9.89
N ILE A 20 0.75 -21.51 -8.70
CA ILE A 20 -0.39 -22.01 -7.94
C ILE A 20 -1.49 -20.95 -8.02
N PRO A 21 -2.67 -21.27 -8.58
CA PRO A 21 -3.79 -20.32 -8.62
C PRO A 21 -4.09 -19.74 -7.24
N LEU A 22 -4.44 -18.45 -7.21
CA LEU A 22 -4.88 -17.80 -5.98
C LEU A 22 -6.17 -18.44 -5.46
N PRO A 23 -6.38 -18.44 -4.13
CA PRO A 23 -7.66 -18.86 -3.57
C PRO A 23 -8.79 -17.92 -4.02
N VAL A 24 -10.01 -18.46 -4.09
CA VAL A 24 -11.21 -17.67 -4.41
C VAL A 24 -11.37 -16.54 -3.38
N GLY A 25 -11.72 -15.34 -3.86
CA GLY A 25 -11.82 -14.15 -3.03
C GLY A 25 -10.50 -13.43 -2.77
N ALA A 26 -9.38 -13.81 -3.40
CA ALA A 26 -8.08 -13.21 -3.15
C ALA A 26 -8.01 -11.70 -3.39
N TRP A 27 -7.16 -11.02 -2.61
CA TRP A 27 -6.97 -9.58 -2.60
C TRP A 27 -5.55 -9.16 -2.97
N ASP A 28 -5.44 -8.14 -3.83
CA ASP A 28 -4.26 -7.29 -3.90
C ASP A 28 -4.46 -6.04 -3.04
N CYS A 29 -3.78 -5.95 -1.89
CA CYS A 29 -4.02 -4.88 -0.92
C CYS A 29 -3.15 -3.63 -1.13
N HIS A 30 -2.36 -3.54 -2.20
CA HIS A 30 -1.58 -2.35 -2.47
C HIS A 30 -1.29 -2.21 -3.96
N ALA A 31 -1.91 -1.24 -4.62
CA ALA A 31 -1.53 -0.81 -5.95
C ALA A 31 -1.77 0.68 -6.14
N HIS A 32 -1.26 1.23 -7.24
CA HIS A 32 -1.52 2.59 -7.69
C HIS A 32 -2.05 2.54 -9.13
N VAL A 33 -2.82 3.56 -9.52
CA VAL A 33 -3.25 3.74 -10.92
C VAL A 33 -2.88 5.14 -11.38
N PHE A 34 -2.44 5.27 -12.63
CA PHE A 34 -1.98 6.53 -13.20
C PHE A 34 -2.48 6.70 -14.63
N GLY A 35 -2.96 7.91 -14.89
CA GLY A 35 -3.49 8.26 -16.19
C GLY A 35 -4.85 7.60 -16.49
N PRO A 36 -5.33 7.74 -17.73
CA PRO A 36 -4.66 8.43 -18.83
C PRO A 36 -4.46 9.93 -18.53
N PHE A 37 -3.29 10.49 -18.88
CA PHE A 37 -2.82 11.80 -18.36
C PHE A 37 -3.48 13.02 -19.03
N ASP A 38 -4.19 12.81 -20.13
CA ASP A 38 -5.07 13.80 -20.76
C ASP A 38 -6.35 14.03 -19.94
N LYS A 39 -6.88 12.98 -19.30
CA LYS A 39 -8.04 13.05 -18.39
C LYS A 39 -7.62 13.31 -16.94
N PHE A 40 -6.53 12.68 -16.50
CA PHE A 40 -6.05 12.71 -15.13
C PHE A 40 -4.62 13.25 -15.07
N PRO A 41 -4.42 14.57 -15.23
CA PRO A 41 -3.09 15.15 -15.20
C PRO A 41 -2.40 14.94 -13.85
N VAL A 42 -1.07 14.97 -13.88
CA VAL A 42 -0.20 14.93 -12.70
C VAL A 42 0.26 16.34 -12.34
N LEU A 43 0.67 16.56 -11.10
CA LEU A 43 1.19 17.86 -10.66
C LEU A 43 2.44 18.26 -11.44
N ALA A 44 2.59 19.55 -11.71
CA ALA A 44 3.80 20.08 -12.33
C ALA A 44 5.01 19.95 -11.39
N GLU A 45 4.79 20.15 -10.09
CA GLU A 45 5.80 20.11 -9.02
C GLU A 45 6.03 18.69 -8.46
N ARG A 46 5.51 17.65 -9.13
CA ARG A 46 5.65 16.26 -8.71
C ARG A 46 7.12 15.84 -8.51
N ARG A 47 7.35 14.99 -7.50
CA ARG A 47 8.67 14.45 -7.14
C ARG A 47 9.21 13.42 -8.14
N TYR A 48 8.34 12.69 -8.82
CA TYR A 48 8.67 11.66 -9.79
C TYR A 48 7.67 11.71 -10.96
N ASP A 49 8.07 11.14 -12.09
CA ASP A 49 7.19 10.93 -13.24
C ASP A 49 6.56 9.53 -13.11
N PRO A 50 5.24 9.42 -12.83
CA PRO A 50 4.62 8.11 -12.73
C PRO A 50 4.52 7.45 -14.12
N PRO A 51 4.57 6.10 -14.19
CA PRO A 51 4.30 5.39 -15.42
C PRO A 51 2.82 5.58 -15.83
N LEU A 52 2.53 5.41 -17.12
CA LEU A 52 1.14 5.21 -17.57
C LEU A 52 0.66 3.84 -17.09
N ALA A 53 -0.37 3.82 -16.25
CA ALA A 53 -0.88 2.61 -15.59
C ALA A 53 -2.37 2.79 -15.26
N PRO A 54 -3.23 2.93 -16.27
CA PRO A 54 -4.63 3.29 -16.07
C PRO A 54 -5.42 2.16 -15.38
N ALA A 55 -6.63 2.49 -14.93
CA ALA A 55 -7.49 1.57 -14.19
C ALA A 55 -7.76 0.26 -14.95
N GLU A 56 -7.93 0.32 -16.28
CA GLU A 56 -8.09 -0.86 -17.13
C GLU A 56 -6.89 -1.81 -17.10
N ASP A 57 -5.66 -1.28 -17.02
CA ASP A 57 -4.45 -2.11 -16.96
C ASP A 57 -4.32 -2.77 -15.58
N TYR A 58 -4.70 -2.07 -14.51
CA TYR A 58 -4.76 -2.65 -13.17
C TYR A 58 -5.80 -3.77 -13.08
N LEU A 59 -7.01 -3.54 -13.60
CA LEU A 59 -8.06 -4.56 -13.62
C LEU A 59 -7.64 -5.78 -14.45
N ALA A 60 -6.99 -5.57 -15.59
CA ALA A 60 -6.42 -6.66 -16.40
C ALA A 60 -5.32 -7.42 -15.65
N MET A 61 -4.50 -6.73 -14.85
CA MET A 61 -3.50 -7.37 -13.98
C MET A 61 -4.19 -8.27 -12.95
N LEU A 62 -5.19 -7.76 -12.23
CA LEU A 62 -5.95 -8.56 -11.26
C LEU A 62 -6.54 -9.81 -11.91
N ASP A 63 -7.17 -9.65 -13.08
CA ASP A 63 -7.80 -10.76 -13.81
C ASP A 63 -6.77 -11.79 -14.33
N THR A 64 -5.59 -11.35 -14.76
CA THR A 64 -4.50 -12.24 -15.22
C THR A 64 -3.95 -13.09 -14.09
N VAL A 65 -3.81 -12.51 -12.91
CA VAL A 65 -3.20 -13.15 -11.74
C VAL A 65 -4.21 -13.98 -10.94
N GLY A 66 -5.50 -13.61 -11.00
CA GLY A 66 -6.58 -14.28 -10.29
C GLY A 66 -7.05 -13.56 -9.01
N PHE A 67 -6.75 -12.27 -8.85
CA PHE A 67 -7.29 -11.47 -7.75
C PHE A 67 -8.74 -11.08 -8.02
N GLU A 68 -9.63 -11.34 -7.06
CA GLU A 68 -11.03 -10.90 -7.14
C GLU A 68 -11.20 -9.48 -6.59
N ASN A 69 -10.34 -9.06 -5.65
CA ASN A 69 -10.43 -7.77 -4.97
C ASN A 69 -9.12 -6.98 -5.08
N GLY A 70 -9.21 -5.65 -4.99
CA GLY A 70 -8.04 -4.77 -5.10
C GLY A 70 -8.16 -3.51 -4.23
N VAL A 71 -7.03 -3.02 -3.74
CA VAL A 71 -6.92 -1.78 -2.98
C VAL A 71 -6.05 -0.79 -3.73
N ILE A 72 -6.67 0.29 -4.21
CA ILE A 72 -5.99 1.34 -4.94
C ILE A 72 -5.61 2.45 -3.96
N VAL A 73 -4.31 2.59 -3.77
CA VAL A 73 -3.69 3.59 -2.92
C VAL A 73 -3.41 4.84 -3.73
N HIS A 74 -3.87 5.99 -3.27
CA HIS A 74 -3.57 7.26 -3.94
C HIS A 74 -2.08 7.60 -3.86
N ALA A 75 -1.57 8.20 -4.93
CA ALA A 75 -0.16 8.50 -5.09
C ALA A 75 0.11 10.01 -5.14
N SER A 76 1.18 10.44 -4.48
CA SER A 76 1.51 11.86 -4.28
C SER A 76 1.76 12.66 -5.56
N ALA A 77 2.07 12.01 -6.69
CA ALA A 77 2.23 12.69 -7.99
C ALA A 77 0.97 13.45 -8.45
N LYS A 78 -0.20 13.14 -7.89
CA LYS A 78 -1.47 13.84 -8.16
C LYS A 78 -1.92 14.79 -7.04
N GLY A 79 -1.09 15.02 -6.02
CA GLY A 79 -1.49 15.89 -4.92
C GLY A 79 -2.71 15.33 -4.18
N PHE A 80 -3.71 16.18 -3.98
CA PHE A 80 -4.98 15.85 -3.34
C PHE A 80 -6.12 15.59 -4.36
N ASP A 81 -5.83 15.52 -5.65
CA ASP A 81 -6.81 15.17 -6.68
C ASP A 81 -7.02 13.65 -6.72
N MET A 82 -8.10 13.18 -6.11
CA MET A 82 -8.47 11.75 -6.05
C MET A 82 -9.15 11.22 -7.33
N SER A 83 -9.31 12.04 -8.38
CA SER A 83 -10.20 11.73 -9.51
C SER A 83 -9.87 10.44 -10.27
N ASN A 84 -8.59 10.08 -10.43
CA ASN A 84 -8.18 8.84 -11.09
C ASN A 84 -8.55 7.60 -10.26
N VAL A 85 -8.36 7.67 -8.94
CA VAL A 85 -8.71 6.59 -8.04
C VAL A 85 -10.24 6.48 -7.97
N ALA A 86 -10.96 7.60 -7.82
CA ALA A 86 -12.42 7.60 -7.83
C ALA A 86 -13.02 7.03 -9.13
N ASP A 87 -12.42 7.34 -10.30
CA ASP A 87 -12.82 6.74 -11.59
C ASP A 87 -12.59 5.22 -11.60
N ALA A 88 -11.45 4.75 -11.08
CA ALA A 88 -11.17 3.32 -10.97
C ALA A 88 -12.18 2.60 -10.06
N LEU A 89 -12.47 3.17 -8.88
CA LEU A 89 -13.46 2.63 -7.94
C LEU A 89 -14.86 2.59 -8.57
N ALA A 90 -15.28 3.65 -9.27
CA ALA A 90 -16.59 3.71 -9.92
C ALA A 90 -16.77 2.64 -11.01
N ARG A 91 -15.67 2.19 -11.66
CA ARG A 91 -15.72 1.12 -12.65
C ARG A 91 -16.02 -0.25 -12.04
N ARG A 92 -15.51 -0.53 -10.83
CA ARG A 92 -15.60 -1.85 -10.16
C ARG A 92 -15.75 -1.71 -8.64
N ALA A 93 -16.81 -1.03 -8.20
CA ALA A 93 -17.10 -0.80 -6.77
C ALA A 93 -17.37 -2.10 -5.99
N ASP A 94 -17.70 -3.18 -6.70
CA ASP A 94 -17.81 -4.54 -6.18
C ASP A 94 -16.45 -5.11 -5.73
N ARG A 95 -15.36 -4.75 -6.42
CA ARG A 95 -14.01 -5.33 -6.22
C ARG A 95 -13.02 -4.41 -5.53
N LEU A 96 -13.19 -3.09 -5.68
CA LEU A 96 -12.15 -2.13 -5.37
C LEU A 96 -12.45 -1.26 -4.16
N ILE A 97 -11.41 -0.98 -3.38
CA ILE A 97 -11.42 -0.02 -2.26
C ILE A 97 -10.31 1.01 -2.45
N GLY A 98 -10.58 2.26 -2.09
CA GLY A 98 -9.62 3.36 -2.18
C GLY A 98 -8.94 3.69 -0.86
N VAL A 99 -7.67 4.07 -0.94
CA VAL A 99 -6.94 4.76 0.14
C VAL A 99 -6.59 6.16 -0.32
N ALA A 100 -7.14 7.17 0.35
CA ALA A 100 -7.04 8.57 -0.04
C ALA A 100 -5.77 9.24 0.48
N VAL A 101 -5.43 10.39 -0.10
CA VAL A 101 -4.62 11.42 0.57
C VAL A 101 -5.46 12.68 0.61
N VAL A 102 -5.88 13.08 1.81
CA VAL A 102 -6.85 14.16 2.00
C VAL A 102 -6.13 15.45 2.34
N SER A 103 -6.63 16.60 1.86
CA SER A 103 -6.08 17.90 2.24
C SER A 103 -6.18 18.10 3.75
N ARG A 104 -5.22 18.82 4.33
CA ARG A 104 -5.22 19.16 5.78
C ARG A 104 -6.39 20.04 6.18
N ASP A 105 -6.87 20.84 5.23
CA ASP A 105 -7.98 21.78 5.39
C ASP A 105 -9.31 21.18 4.92
N ALA A 106 -9.37 19.87 4.67
CA ALA A 106 -10.60 19.20 4.27
C ALA A 106 -11.64 19.24 5.39
N ASP A 107 -12.88 19.50 5.02
CA ASP A 107 -14.03 19.46 5.91
C ASP A 107 -14.69 18.08 5.90
N ASP A 108 -15.69 17.90 6.76
CA ASP A 108 -16.47 16.66 6.85
C ASP A 108 -17.13 16.27 5.53
N ALA A 109 -17.50 17.25 4.70
CA ALA A 109 -18.17 17.01 3.42
C ALA A 109 -17.23 16.33 2.41
N GLU A 110 -15.94 16.69 2.40
CA GLU A 110 -14.96 16.00 1.55
C GLU A 110 -14.75 14.54 2.00
N PHE A 111 -14.68 14.28 3.31
CA PHE A 111 -14.58 12.91 3.82
C PHE A 111 -15.81 12.07 3.49
N GLU A 112 -17.01 12.62 3.64
CA GLU A 112 -18.27 11.94 3.29
C GLU A 112 -18.35 11.64 1.80
N LYS A 113 -17.97 12.60 0.95
CA LYS A 113 -17.88 12.40 -0.50
C LYS A 113 -16.92 11.25 -0.84
N LEU A 114 -15.73 11.21 -0.24
CA LEU A 114 -14.77 10.12 -0.46
C LEU A 114 -15.31 8.78 0.07
N HIS A 115 -16.04 8.79 1.20
CA HIS A 115 -16.70 7.59 1.71
C HIS A 115 -17.70 7.02 0.69
N GLN A 116 -18.55 7.88 0.12
CA GLN A 116 -19.51 7.49 -0.92
C GLN A 116 -18.84 6.99 -2.20
N GLN A 117 -17.63 7.47 -2.50
CA GLN A 117 -16.83 7.03 -3.65
C GLN A 117 -16.09 5.69 -3.42
N GLY A 118 -16.12 5.13 -2.21
CA GLY A 118 -15.50 3.84 -1.90
C GLY A 118 -14.12 3.93 -1.24
N PHE A 119 -13.69 5.11 -0.80
CA PHE A 119 -12.47 5.25 0.01
C PHE A 119 -12.73 4.80 1.44
N ARG A 120 -11.76 4.13 2.07
CA ARG A 120 -11.86 3.58 3.44
C ARG A 120 -10.64 3.85 4.31
N ALA A 121 -9.74 4.71 3.84
CA ALA A 121 -8.53 5.05 4.57
C ALA A 121 -7.85 6.31 4.06
N VAL A 122 -6.90 6.80 4.86
CA VAL A 122 -5.96 7.87 4.51
C VAL A 122 -4.53 7.35 4.59
N ARG A 123 -3.69 7.69 3.61
CA ARG A 123 -2.28 7.33 3.56
C ARG A 123 -1.38 8.43 4.14
N PHE A 124 -0.43 8.02 4.97
CA PHE A 124 0.61 8.83 5.58
C PHE A 124 1.99 8.30 5.16
N THR A 125 2.85 9.16 4.62
CA THR A 125 4.17 8.78 4.10
C THR A 125 5.27 9.52 4.85
N GLU A 126 5.87 8.83 5.82
CA GLU A 126 7.00 9.30 6.64
C GLU A 126 8.37 9.05 6.00
N ASN A 127 8.41 8.22 4.96
CA ASN A 127 9.64 7.92 4.23
C ASN A 127 10.16 9.18 3.51
N GLY A 128 11.23 9.80 4.04
CA GLY A 128 11.84 11.03 3.54
C GLY A 128 11.86 12.21 4.53
N GLY A 129 11.25 12.06 5.70
CA GLY A 129 11.20 13.09 6.74
C GLY A 129 10.36 14.32 6.35
N HIS A 130 10.30 15.31 7.26
CA HIS A 130 9.51 16.53 7.08
C HIS A 130 10.19 17.60 6.20
N VAL A 131 11.33 17.32 5.58
CA VAL A 131 12.05 18.31 4.77
C VAL A 131 11.28 18.55 3.48
N GLY A 132 10.60 19.71 3.42
CA GLY A 132 9.78 20.11 2.28
C GLY A 132 8.51 19.25 2.16
N ARG A 133 7.50 19.53 2.99
CA ARG A 133 6.15 18.96 2.85
C ARG A 133 5.69 19.10 1.40
N SER A 134 5.55 17.97 0.71
CA SER A 134 5.11 17.99 -0.67
C SER A 134 3.60 17.87 -0.78
N PRO A 135 2.98 18.53 -1.77
CA PRO A 135 1.58 18.31 -2.08
C PRO A 135 1.26 16.82 -2.23
N GLY A 136 0.12 16.37 -1.70
CA GLY A 136 -0.25 14.96 -1.74
C GLY A 136 0.56 14.05 -0.82
N THR A 137 1.10 14.58 0.28
CA THR A 137 1.73 13.77 1.33
C THR A 137 1.30 14.24 2.72
N LEU A 138 0.90 13.27 3.54
CA LEU A 138 0.52 13.46 4.95
C LEU A 138 1.51 12.72 5.85
N TYR A 139 1.62 13.18 7.10
CA TYR A 139 2.58 12.72 8.09
C TYR A 139 1.88 12.37 9.42
N PHE A 140 2.61 11.90 10.43
CA PHE A 140 2.06 11.52 11.73
C PHE A 140 1.39 12.67 12.47
N ASP A 141 1.84 13.92 12.27
CA ASP A 141 1.15 15.09 12.83
C ASP A 141 -0.18 15.40 12.11
N ASP A 142 -0.35 14.93 10.87
CA ASP A 142 -1.65 14.93 10.20
C ASP A 142 -2.53 13.79 10.70
N LEU A 143 -1.95 12.62 10.95
CA LEU A 143 -2.66 11.48 11.52
C LEU A 143 -3.25 11.83 12.88
N ASP A 144 -2.50 12.52 13.75
CA ASP A 144 -2.99 12.98 15.06
C ASP A 144 -4.28 13.80 14.94
N LYS A 145 -4.33 14.70 13.95
CA LYS A 145 -5.49 15.55 13.68
C LYS A 145 -6.65 14.80 13.02
N MET A 146 -6.33 13.84 12.14
CA MET A 146 -7.32 13.12 11.35
C MET A 146 -7.89 11.88 12.05
N ALA A 147 -7.20 11.32 13.04
CA ALA A 147 -7.60 10.10 13.74
C ALA A 147 -9.04 10.14 14.29
N PRO A 148 -9.54 11.25 14.89
CA PRO A 148 -10.95 11.36 15.27
C PRO A 148 -11.93 11.10 14.13
N LYS A 149 -11.68 11.70 12.96
CA LYS A 149 -12.56 11.54 11.79
C LYS A 149 -12.44 10.15 11.18
N LEU A 150 -11.23 9.58 11.13
CA LEU A 150 -11.04 8.21 10.67
C LEU A 150 -11.82 7.22 11.53
N ARG A 151 -11.79 7.40 12.86
CA ARG A 151 -12.56 6.57 13.80
C ARG A 151 -14.05 6.67 13.58
N GLU A 152 -14.57 7.90 13.43
CA GLU A 152 -16.00 8.15 13.17
C GLU A 152 -16.49 7.41 11.91
N LEU A 153 -15.67 7.38 10.86
CA LEU A 153 -16.01 6.74 9.58
C LEU A 153 -15.74 5.24 9.54
N GLY A 154 -15.13 4.66 10.59
CA GLY A 154 -14.62 3.28 10.56
C GLY A 154 -13.47 3.08 9.58
N TRP A 155 -12.72 4.15 9.26
CA TRP A 155 -11.57 4.11 8.36
C TRP A 155 -10.28 3.72 9.09
N HIS A 156 -9.28 3.28 8.33
CA HIS A 156 -7.95 3.00 8.85
C HIS A 156 -6.91 4.04 8.39
N ALA A 157 -5.79 4.10 9.09
CA ALA A 157 -4.59 4.78 8.62
C ALA A 157 -3.70 3.78 7.87
N GLN A 158 -3.19 4.18 6.71
CA GLN A 158 -2.14 3.42 6.00
C GLN A 158 -0.82 4.19 6.10
N VAL A 159 0.22 3.56 6.65
CA VAL A 159 1.49 4.21 6.97
C VAL A 159 2.61 3.59 6.15
N TRP A 160 3.31 4.43 5.38
CA TRP A 160 4.61 4.10 4.82
C TRP A 160 5.70 4.93 5.51
N GLY A 161 6.40 4.33 6.46
CA GLY A 161 7.47 4.95 7.23
C GLY A 161 8.55 3.95 7.61
N ARG A 162 9.79 4.42 7.81
CA ARG A 162 10.88 3.58 8.31
C ARG A 162 10.51 3.01 9.68
N CYS A 163 10.93 1.77 9.95
CA CYS A 163 10.61 1.06 11.19
C CYS A 163 11.00 1.85 12.45
N ASP A 164 12.12 2.57 12.44
CA ASP A 164 12.55 3.42 13.57
C ASP A 164 11.66 4.64 13.79
N LEU A 165 11.14 5.26 12.72
CA LEU A 165 10.17 6.35 12.82
C LEU A 165 8.82 5.85 13.36
N ILE A 166 8.38 4.67 12.91
CA ILE A 166 7.16 4.02 13.44
C ILE A 166 7.33 3.77 14.93
N MET A 167 8.43 3.12 15.34
CA MET A 167 8.66 2.80 16.75
C MET A 167 8.87 4.03 17.63
N GLY A 168 9.50 5.08 17.11
CA GLY A 168 9.60 6.37 17.79
C GLY A 168 8.25 7.05 18.05
N ASN A 169 7.20 6.67 17.33
CA ASN A 169 5.83 7.18 17.47
C ASN A 169 4.84 6.12 17.99
N SER A 170 5.32 4.95 18.43
CA SER A 170 4.51 3.80 18.83
C SER A 170 3.45 4.12 19.89
N ALA A 171 3.79 4.95 20.88
CA ALA A 171 2.86 5.36 21.93
C ALA A 171 1.67 6.19 21.36
N ALA A 172 1.93 7.11 20.42
CA ALA A 172 0.88 7.88 19.78
C ALA A 172 0.00 6.98 18.88
N LEU A 173 0.65 6.13 18.07
CA LEU A 173 -0.02 5.18 17.17
C LEU A 173 -0.95 4.23 17.92
N ALA A 174 -0.58 3.78 19.13
CA ALA A 174 -1.42 2.92 19.98
C ALA A 174 -2.64 3.65 20.58
N ASN A 175 -2.58 4.97 20.72
CA ASN A 175 -3.64 5.76 21.35
C ASN A 175 -4.71 6.25 20.35
N TYR A 176 -4.48 6.10 19.05
CA TYR A 176 -5.44 6.58 18.05
C TYR A 176 -6.70 5.74 17.95
N ASP A 177 -6.79 4.56 18.56
CA ASP A 177 -8.02 3.73 18.57
C ASP A 177 -8.67 3.61 17.17
N ILE A 178 -7.82 3.37 16.17
CA ILE A 178 -8.18 3.08 14.79
C ILE A 178 -7.24 1.98 14.28
N PRO A 179 -7.63 1.22 13.24
CA PRO A 179 -6.74 0.26 12.62
C PRO A 179 -5.60 0.99 11.90
N ILE A 180 -4.39 0.44 11.95
CA ILE A 180 -3.22 0.96 11.22
C ILE A 180 -2.59 -0.14 10.38
N MET A 181 -2.45 0.12 9.07
CA MET A 181 -1.80 -0.74 8.10
C MET A 181 -0.41 -0.20 7.77
N PHE A 182 0.63 -0.95 8.10
CA PHE A 182 2.02 -0.63 7.77
C PHE A 182 2.38 -1.20 6.39
N ASP A 183 2.82 -0.32 5.50
CA ASP A 183 3.24 -0.67 4.15
C ASP A 183 4.60 -1.40 4.17
N HIS A 184 4.77 -2.33 3.23
CA HIS A 184 6.06 -2.93 2.82
C HIS A 184 6.93 -3.49 3.97
N LEU A 185 6.41 -4.47 4.71
CA LEU A 185 7.10 -5.18 5.79
C LEU A 185 7.55 -4.24 6.94
N GLY A 186 6.79 -3.17 7.18
CA GLY A 186 7.13 -2.13 8.16
C GLY A 186 8.36 -1.31 7.76
N TYR A 187 8.75 -1.38 6.49
CA TYR A 187 9.95 -0.75 5.93
C TYR A 187 11.19 -0.97 6.81
N ALA A 188 11.40 -2.23 7.19
CA ALA A 188 12.53 -2.65 8.00
C ALA A 188 13.86 -2.43 7.28
N GLU A 189 14.90 -2.09 8.04
CA GLU A 189 16.25 -1.88 7.52
C GLU A 189 16.96 -3.23 7.37
N THR A 190 16.85 -3.84 6.19
CA THR A 190 17.40 -5.18 5.88
C THR A 190 18.89 -5.31 6.18
N GLU A 191 19.66 -4.23 6.02
CA GLU A 191 21.09 -4.11 6.29
C GLU A 191 21.45 -4.35 7.77
N LYS A 192 20.53 -4.09 8.71
CA LYS A 192 20.72 -4.35 10.14
C LYS A 192 20.37 -5.79 10.55
N GLY A 193 19.76 -6.54 9.63
CA GLY A 193 19.33 -7.92 9.83
C GLY A 193 18.07 -8.05 10.70
N VAL A 194 17.45 -9.22 10.64
CA VAL A 194 16.18 -9.50 11.34
C VAL A 194 16.31 -9.41 12.88
N GLY A 195 17.52 -9.58 13.42
CA GLY A 195 17.81 -9.46 14.85
C GLY A 195 17.96 -8.02 15.36
N ASP A 196 17.79 -7.01 14.51
CA ASP A 196 17.87 -5.60 14.92
C ASP A 196 16.86 -5.28 16.04
N THR A 197 17.34 -4.58 17.08
CA THR A 197 16.53 -4.25 18.27
C THR A 197 15.27 -3.45 17.94
N THR A 198 15.30 -2.58 16.93
CA THR A 198 14.14 -1.77 16.52
C THR A 198 13.08 -2.66 15.88
N PHE A 199 13.51 -3.56 14.97
CA PHE A 199 12.60 -4.48 14.31
C PHE A 199 12.02 -5.51 15.29
N GLN A 200 12.82 -6.05 16.22
CA GLN A 200 12.33 -6.93 17.27
C GLN A 200 11.29 -6.23 18.16
N SER A 201 11.53 -4.97 18.52
CA SER A 201 10.54 -4.16 19.27
C SER A 201 9.26 -3.94 18.48
N PHE A 202 9.36 -3.75 17.15
CA PHE A 202 8.19 -3.67 16.27
C PHE A 202 7.37 -4.96 16.26
N LEU A 203 8.02 -6.13 16.14
CA LEU A 203 7.35 -7.43 16.20
C LEU A 203 6.61 -7.65 17.52
N GLU A 204 7.23 -7.29 18.65
CA GLU A 204 6.62 -7.41 19.98
C GLU A 204 5.45 -6.44 20.19
N TRP A 205 5.50 -5.27 19.54
CA TRP A 205 4.51 -4.22 19.65
C TRP A 205 3.26 -4.47 18.80
N LEU A 206 3.41 -5.07 17.61
CA LEU A 206 2.31 -5.32 16.66
C LEU A 206 1.06 -5.99 17.29
N PRO A 207 1.18 -7.04 18.12
CA PRO A 207 0.01 -7.69 18.73
C PRO A 207 -0.78 -6.80 19.71
N ALA A 208 -0.15 -5.74 20.26
CA ALA A 208 -0.74 -4.92 21.31
C ALA A 208 -1.78 -3.90 20.81
N GLY A 209 -1.81 -3.60 19.51
CA GLY A 209 -2.80 -2.70 18.89
C GLY A 209 -3.59 -3.37 17.78
N ASP A 210 -4.33 -2.61 16.98
CA ASP A 210 -4.98 -3.09 15.75
C ASP A 210 -4.08 -2.81 14.54
N PHE A 211 -2.91 -3.44 14.57
CA PHE A 211 -1.80 -3.20 13.65
C PHE A 211 -1.63 -4.32 12.63
N TRP A 212 -1.55 -3.93 11.36
CA TRP A 212 -1.51 -4.82 10.19
C TRP A 212 -0.28 -4.51 9.35
N VAL A 213 0.20 -5.48 8.58
CA VAL A 213 1.40 -5.30 7.75
C VAL A 213 1.21 -5.90 6.36
N LYS A 214 1.59 -5.13 5.33
CA LYS A 214 1.66 -5.59 3.94
C LYS A 214 2.99 -6.26 3.66
N THR A 215 2.96 -7.34 2.89
CA THR A 215 4.14 -8.23 2.69
C THR A 215 5.02 -7.89 1.51
N THR A 216 4.78 -6.77 0.82
CA THR A 216 5.53 -6.39 -0.39
C THR A 216 7.04 -6.26 -0.12
N PRO A 217 7.91 -7.09 -0.72
CA PRO A 217 9.34 -7.10 -0.40
C PRO A 217 10.16 -6.04 -1.17
N ILE A 218 9.64 -5.57 -2.30
CA ILE A 218 10.39 -4.80 -3.32
C ILE A 218 10.86 -3.41 -2.86
N ARG A 219 10.40 -2.96 -1.68
CA ARG A 219 10.76 -1.68 -1.10
C ARG A 219 11.84 -1.77 -0.03
N ILE A 220 12.11 -2.97 0.50
CA ILE A 220 13.13 -3.19 1.53
C ILE A 220 14.32 -4.01 1.03
N SER A 221 14.25 -4.59 -0.16
CA SER A 221 15.34 -5.34 -0.81
C SER A 221 15.54 -4.86 -2.25
N LYS A 222 16.80 -4.83 -2.68
CA LYS A 222 17.21 -4.47 -4.05
C LYS A 222 17.61 -5.69 -4.89
N ALA A 223 17.70 -6.87 -4.28
CA ALA A 223 18.17 -8.10 -4.90
C ALA A 223 17.08 -8.78 -5.75
N ALA A 224 16.58 -8.07 -6.77
CA ALA A 224 15.61 -8.60 -7.72
C ALA A 224 16.19 -9.80 -8.53
N PRO A 225 15.35 -10.75 -8.97
CA PRO A 225 13.90 -10.78 -8.78
C PRO A 225 13.46 -11.48 -7.47
N ASP A 226 14.38 -12.12 -6.74
CA ASP A 226 14.03 -13.04 -5.64
C ASP A 226 13.99 -12.41 -4.24
N TYR A 227 14.55 -11.21 -4.07
CA TYR A 227 14.54 -10.41 -2.82
C TYR A 227 14.90 -11.19 -1.53
N PRO A 228 15.97 -12.02 -1.51
CA PRO A 228 16.28 -12.91 -0.40
C PRO A 228 16.49 -12.20 0.95
N GLU A 229 16.87 -10.92 0.92
CA GLU A 229 17.06 -10.08 2.11
C GLU A 229 15.75 -9.79 2.85
N ALA A 230 14.61 -9.81 2.14
CA ALA A 230 13.29 -9.55 2.72
C ALA A 230 12.68 -10.79 3.40
N LYS A 231 13.08 -12.01 2.97
CA LYS A 231 12.51 -13.28 3.44
C LYS A 231 12.54 -13.43 4.98
N PRO A 232 13.66 -13.19 5.69
CA PRO A 232 13.68 -13.32 7.16
C PRO A 232 12.72 -12.37 7.87
N PHE A 233 12.49 -11.17 7.33
CA PHE A 233 11.56 -10.18 7.89
C PHE A 233 10.10 -10.61 7.66
N TYR A 234 9.81 -11.11 6.46
CA TYR A 234 8.52 -11.71 6.13
C TYR A 234 8.17 -12.86 7.09
N GLU A 235 9.07 -13.83 7.26
CA GLU A 235 8.86 -14.99 8.13
C GLU A 235 8.66 -14.57 9.60
N ALA A 236 9.42 -13.58 10.08
CA ALA A 236 9.28 -13.07 11.44
C ALA A 236 7.92 -12.38 11.67
N LEU A 237 7.46 -11.58 10.69
CA LEU A 237 6.15 -10.93 10.73
C LEU A 237 4.99 -11.94 10.67
N LEU A 238 5.09 -12.92 9.76
CA LEU A 238 4.11 -13.99 9.62
C LEU A 238 3.99 -14.80 10.91
N LYS A 239 5.10 -15.04 11.61
CA LYS A 239 5.09 -15.71 12.92
C LYS A 239 4.49 -14.84 14.02
N ALA A 240 4.77 -13.54 14.03
CA ALA A 240 4.33 -12.63 15.09
C ALA A 240 2.82 -12.31 15.03
N VAL A 241 2.28 -12.09 13.84
CA VAL A 241 0.89 -11.65 13.64
C VAL A 241 0.22 -12.33 12.43
N PRO A 242 0.11 -13.67 12.39
CA PRO A 242 -0.38 -14.41 11.21
C PRO A 242 -1.78 -13.99 10.73
N ASP A 243 -2.61 -13.47 11.63
CA ASP A 243 -3.98 -13.00 11.34
C ASP A 243 -4.05 -11.52 10.92
N ARG A 244 -2.90 -10.84 10.75
CA ARG A 244 -2.83 -9.41 10.41
C ARG A 244 -1.80 -9.08 9.33
N ILE A 245 -1.46 -10.07 8.52
CA ILE A 245 -0.57 -9.95 7.38
C ILE A 245 -1.37 -10.04 6.08
N VAL A 246 -1.13 -9.13 5.13
CA VAL A 246 -1.83 -9.11 3.84
C VAL A 246 -0.87 -8.97 2.66
N PHE A 247 -1.22 -9.56 1.52
CA PHE A 247 -0.48 -9.37 0.28
C PHE A 247 -0.76 -8.00 -0.36
N GLY A 248 0.26 -7.36 -0.93
CA GLY A 248 0.10 -6.21 -1.82
C GLY A 248 1.16 -6.23 -2.92
N SER A 249 0.75 -6.03 -4.17
CA SER A 249 1.63 -6.10 -5.33
C SER A 249 2.59 -4.91 -5.43
N ASP A 250 2.14 -3.74 -4.98
CA ASP A 250 2.76 -2.43 -5.22
C ASP A 250 2.88 -2.06 -6.72
N TRP A 251 2.06 -2.71 -7.56
CA TRP A 251 1.91 -2.38 -8.97
C TRP A 251 1.49 -0.90 -9.10
N PRO A 252 2.05 -0.09 -10.03
CA PRO A 252 2.92 -0.44 -11.15
C PRO A 252 4.40 -0.15 -10.84
N TYR A 253 4.81 -0.32 -9.58
CA TYR A 253 6.21 -0.27 -9.14
C TYR A 253 6.88 1.08 -9.38
N LEU A 254 6.34 2.12 -8.72
CA LEU A 254 6.89 3.48 -8.80
C LEU A 254 8.40 3.50 -8.55
N SER A 255 9.15 4.17 -9.43
CA SER A 255 10.61 4.31 -9.35
C SER A 255 11.40 2.99 -9.43
N LEU A 256 10.82 1.93 -9.99
CA LEU A 256 11.47 0.65 -10.27
C LEU A 256 11.42 0.31 -11.77
N ASP A 257 11.48 1.33 -12.63
CA ASP A 257 11.29 1.21 -14.08
C ASP A 257 12.36 0.36 -14.79
N GLU A 258 13.58 0.30 -14.25
CA GLU A 258 14.68 -0.46 -14.84
C GLU A 258 14.53 -1.98 -14.68
N SER A 259 13.85 -2.41 -13.62
CA SER A 259 13.63 -3.83 -13.32
C SER A 259 12.28 -4.01 -12.60
N PRO A 260 11.16 -3.80 -13.31
CA PRO A 260 9.84 -3.93 -12.73
C PRO A 260 9.57 -5.41 -12.38
N PRO A 261 9.16 -5.73 -11.14
CA PRO A 261 8.80 -7.08 -10.75
C PRO A 261 7.61 -7.63 -11.57
N ASP A 262 7.54 -8.95 -11.72
CA ASP A 262 6.35 -9.63 -12.21
C ASP A 262 5.43 -10.00 -11.03
N VAL A 263 4.14 -9.66 -11.10
CA VAL A 263 3.19 -9.91 -9.99
C VAL A 263 3.05 -11.40 -9.69
N GLY A 264 2.99 -12.26 -10.71
CA GLY A 264 2.91 -13.71 -10.55
C GLY A 264 4.14 -14.26 -9.84
N HIS A 265 5.32 -13.75 -10.20
CA HIS A 265 6.57 -14.10 -9.52
C HIS A 265 6.59 -13.67 -8.04
N LEU A 266 6.09 -12.47 -7.72
CA LEU A 266 5.99 -12.03 -6.31
C LEU A 266 5.08 -12.96 -5.49
N ILE A 267 3.98 -13.46 -6.08
CA ILE A 267 3.10 -14.43 -5.44
C ILE A 267 3.82 -15.77 -5.27
N ASP A 268 4.52 -16.24 -6.30
CA ASP A 268 5.29 -17.49 -6.25
C ASP A 268 6.37 -17.48 -5.15
N LEU A 269 7.03 -16.34 -4.94
CA LEU A 269 8.00 -16.15 -3.87
C LEU A 269 7.34 -16.24 -2.50
N LEU A 270 6.22 -15.56 -2.30
CA LEU A 270 5.51 -15.56 -1.03
C LEU A 270 4.89 -16.94 -0.72
N ASP A 271 4.42 -17.66 -1.73
CA ASP A 271 3.98 -19.04 -1.59
C ASP A 271 5.14 -19.94 -1.12
N GLU A 272 6.33 -19.78 -1.70
CA GLU A 272 7.54 -20.52 -1.27
C GLU A 272 7.94 -20.17 0.16
N TRP A 273 7.90 -18.90 0.55
CA TRP A 273 8.29 -18.46 1.89
C TRP A 273 7.27 -18.88 2.95
N THR A 274 5.99 -18.94 2.59
CA THR A 274 4.90 -19.32 3.50
C THR A 274 4.87 -20.82 3.74
N GLY A 275 4.92 -21.63 2.67
CA GLY A 275 4.96 -23.08 2.75
C GLY A 275 3.76 -23.75 3.45
N ASP A 276 2.67 -23.01 3.72
CA ASP A 276 1.50 -23.46 4.48
C ASP A 276 0.21 -22.94 3.84
N GLU A 277 -0.71 -23.86 3.52
CA GLU A 277 -1.96 -23.54 2.82
C GLU A 277 -2.94 -22.73 3.69
N THR A 278 -2.94 -22.94 5.00
CA THR A 278 -3.81 -22.19 5.93
C THR A 278 -3.34 -20.75 6.04
N LEU A 279 -2.04 -20.52 6.19
CA LEU A 279 -1.45 -19.17 6.20
C LEU A 279 -1.64 -18.49 4.84
N ARG A 280 -1.49 -19.22 3.74
CA ARG A 280 -1.76 -18.72 2.39
C ARG A 280 -3.20 -18.19 2.26
N GLN A 281 -4.19 -18.99 2.69
CA GLN A 281 -5.60 -18.58 2.71
C GLN A 281 -5.81 -17.30 3.54
N LYS A 282 -5.17 -17.20 4.71
CA LYS A 282 -5.23 -16.00 5.54
C LYS A 282 -4.67 -14.77 4.83
N ILE A 283 -3.45 -14.86 4.29
CA ILE A 283 -2.74 -13.72 3.68
C ILE A 283 -3.51 -13.15 2.49
N PHE A 284 -4.06 -14.02 1.64
CA PHE A 284 -4.71 -13.60 0.40
C PHE A 284 -6.21 -13.33 0.55
N VAL A 285 -6.91 -13.93 1.53
CA VAL A 285 -8.38 -13.87 1.63
C VAL A 285 -8.84 -13.44 3.01
N ASP A 286 -8.59 -14.24 4.05
CA ASP A 286 -9.31 -14.06 5.32
C ASP A 286 -8.89 -12.77 6.03
N ASN A 287 -7.59 -12.48 6.06
CA ASN A 287 -7.03 -11.25 6.66
C ASN A 287 -7.52 -10.00 5.93
N PRO A 288 -7.36 -9.86 4.60
CA PRO A 288 -7.83 -8.66 3.91
C PRO A 288 -9.35 -8.52 3.93
N LEU A 289 -10.11 -9.61 3.87
CA LEU A 289 -11.57 -9.57 4.04
C LEU A 289 -11.94 -9.02 5.43
N ALA A 290 -11.33 -9.54 6.49
CA ALA A 290 -11.54 -9.10 7.87
C ALA A 290 -11.03 -7.67 8.13
N PHE A 291 -10.13 -7.14 7.31
CA PHE A 291 -9.61 -5.78 7.46
C PHE A 291 -10.41 -4.74 6.67
N TYR A 292 -10.67 -4.99 5.39
CA TYR A 292 -11.25 -4.01 4.47
C TYR A 292 -12.77 -4.04 4.38
N ARG A 293 -13.42 -5.12 4.84
CA ARG A 293 -14.89 -5.28 4.84
C ARG A 293 -15.47 -5.40 6.26
N ARG A 294 -14.85 -4.68 7.20
CA ARG A 294 -15.33 -4.53 8.60
C ARG A 294 -16.67 -3.83 8.68
#